data_AF-A0A7Z7FSA4-F1
#
_entry.id   AF-A0A7Z7FSA4-F1
#
_cell.length_a   1.000
_cell.length_b   1.000
_cell.length_c   1.000
_cell.angle_alpha   90.00
_cell.angle_beta   90.00
_cell.angle_gamma   90.00
#
_symmetry.space_group_name_H-M   'P 1'
#
loop_
_entity.id
_entity.type
_entity.pdbx_description
1 polymer ?
#
loop_
_entity_poly.entity_id
_entity_poly.type
_entity_poly.pdbx_seq_one_letter_code
_entity_poly.pdbx_strand_id
1 'polypeptide(L)'
;MGLTDWISIVSVAVTLASMVVSIREAKKAKKASQAAKSAVAVVQLAAVGERLKSTQEHIRDVAPEKKLIRGHKFGARFDLIRREFDNALSALPKAGHGSEAREQLTQAQAKLNNYQASFELGPDSGTWQELQVLVQDTISELGSNTANMGDLK
;
A
#
# COMPACT_ATOMS: atom_id res chain seq x y z
N MET A 1 51.00 43.61 13.69
CA MET A 1 49.91 42.65 13.43
C MET A 1 50.21 41.98 12.10
N GLY A 2 50.62 40.72 12.15
CA GLY A 2 51.20 40.01 11.00
C GLY A 2 50.12 39.46 10.07
N LEU A 3 50.49 39.31 8.79
CA LEU A 3 49.68 38.66 7.74
C LEU A 3 49.08 37.30 8.17
N THR A 4 49.67 36.63 9.15
CA THR A 4 49.25 35.34 9.71
C THR A 4 47.90 35.39 10.44
N ASP A 5 47.58 36.48 11.17
CA ASP A 5 46.29 36.59 11.90
C ASP A 5 45.11 36.83 10.94
N TRP A 6 45.35 37.60 9.88
CA TRP A 6 44.35 37.87 8.83
C TRP A 6 43.98 36.60 8.06
N ILE A 7 44.98 35.78 7.70
CA ILE A 7 44.76 34.51 7.01
C ILE A 7 43.90 33.58 7.87
N SER A 8 44.16 33.52 9.18
CA SER A 8 43.43 32.67 10.12
C SER A 8 41.93 33.04 10.22
N ILE A 9 41.61 34.34 10.30
CA ILE A 9 40.22 34.85 10.34
C ILE A 9 39.46 34.52 9.04
N VAL A 10 40.11 34.69 7.89
CA VAL A 10 39.50 34.40 6.58
C VAL A 10 39.21 32.90 6.43
N SER A 11 40.11 32.02 6.88
CA SER A 11 39.88 30.57 6.82
C SER A 11 38.73 30.10 7.71
N VAL A 12 38.54 30.69 8.89
CA VAL A 12 37.40 30.38 9.77
C VAL A 12 36.08 30.84 9.15
N ALA A 13 36.06 32.03 8.53
CA ALA A 13 34.88 32.54 7.86
C ALA A 13 34.45 31.66 6.66
N VAL A 14 35.41 31.22 5.83
CA VAL A 14 35.15 30.31 4.71
C VAL A 14 34.63 28.96 5.20
N THR A 15 35.18 28.44 6.30
CA THR A 15 34.74 27.17 6.90
C THR A 15 33.30 27.25 7.41
N LEU A 16 32.96 28.32 8.13
CA LEU A 16 31.59 28.56 8.61
C LEU A 16 30.59 28.72 7.47
N ALA A 17 30.95 29.49 6.44
CA ALA A 17 30.11 29.65 5.24
C ALA A 17 29.88 28.30 4.54
N SER A 18 30.91 27.47 4.43
CA SER A 18 30.84 26.13 3.82
C SER A 18 29.95 25.18 4.62
N MET A 19 30.02 25.22 5.95
CA MET A 19 29.12 24.43 6.82
C MET A 19 27.66 24.85 6.67
N VAL A 20 27.39 26.16 6.57
CA VAL A 20 26.01 26.67 6.36
C VAL A 20 25.44 26.17 5.03
N VAL A 21 26.22 26.22 3.95
CA VAL A 21 25.81 25.67 2.65
C VAL A 21 25.59 24.17 2.74
N SER A 22 26.49 23.43 3.38
CA SER A 22 26.40 21.97 3.55
C SER A 22 25.16 21.54 4.34
N ILE A 23 24.81 22.26 5.41
CA ILE A 23 23.58 22.00 6.20
C ILE A 23 22.34 22.26 5.34
N ARG A 24 22.33 23.33 4.53
CA ARG A 24 21.20 23.63 3.63
C ARG A 24 21.04 22.56 2.56
N GLU A 25 22.12 22.13 1.93
CA GLU A 25 22.09 21.05 0.94
C GLU A 25 21.66 19.72 1.56
N ALA A 26 22.16 19.38 2.77
CA ALA A 26 21.71 18.19 3.50
C ALA A 26 20.21 18.23 3.83
N LYS A 27 19.67 19.40 4.23
CA LYS A 27 18.23 19.58 4.47
C LYS A 27 17.42 19.43 3.18
N LYS A 28 17.87 20.02 2.07
CA LYS A 28 17.22 19.86 0.75
C LYS A 28 17.23 18.40 0.30
N ALA A 29 18.37 17.72 0.41
CA ALA A 29 18.51 16.31 0.06
C ALA A 29 17.59 15.42 0.91
N LYS A 30 17.47 15.69 2.21
CA LYS A 30 16.52 15.00 3.10
C LYS A 30 15.07 15.20 2.64
N LYS A 31 14.68 16.43 2.32
CA LYS A 31 13.33 16.74 1.81
C LYS A 31 13.06 16.03 0.48
N ALA A 32 14.00 16.08 -0.46
CA ALA A 32 13.89 15.39 -1.74
C ALA A 32 13.78 13.86 -1.55
N SER A 33 14.58 13.28 -0.67
CA SER A 33 14.52 11.85 -0.34
C SER A 33 13.17 11.45 0.26
N GLN A 34 12.61 12.28 1.16
CA GLN A 34 11.29 12.05 1.75
C GLN A 34 10.18 12.14 0.70
N ALA A 35 10.23 13.14 -0.18
CA ALA A 35 9.28 13.28 -1.29
C ALA A 35 9.33 12.08 -2.24
N ALA A 36 10.53 11.60 -2.59
CA ALA A 36 10.71 10.42 -3.43
C ALA A 36 10.13 9.16 -2.76
N LYS A 37 10.38 8.96 -1.46
CA LYS A 37 9.79 7.83 -0.71
C LYS A 37 8.27 7.89 -0.68
N SER A 38 7.70 9.08 -0.48
CA SER A 38 6.25 9.27 -0.51
C SER A 38 5.67 8.93 -1.87
N ALA A 39 6.30 9.41 -2.96
CA ALA A 39 5.85 9.11 -4.32
C ALA A 39 5.90 7.62 -4.65
N VAL A 40 6.95 6.91 -4.23
CA VAL A 40 7.05 5.45 -4.39
C VAL A 40 5.93 4.74 -3.62
N ALA A 41 5.64 5.17 -2.38
CA ALA A 41 4.55 4.62 -1.59
C ALA A 41 3.19 4.83 -2.28
N VAL A 42 2.93 6.02 -2.83
CA VAL A 42 1.71 6.31 -3.60
C VAL A 42 1.55 5.37 -4.78
N VAL A 43 2.60 5.18 -5.59
CA VAL A 43 2.57 4.25 -6.73
C VAL A 43 2.30 2.83 -6.28
N GLN A 44 2.90 2.41 -5.16
CA GLN A 44 2.68 1.08 -4.60
C GLN A 44 1.24 0.87 -4.12
N LEU A 45 0.67 1.83 -3.38
CA LEU A 45 -0.72 1.77 -2.90
C LEU A 45 -1.70 1.74 -4.07
N ALA A 46 -1.48 2.58 -5.09
CA ALA A 46 -2.29 2.60 -6.31
C ALA A 46 -2.23 1.27 -7.07
N ALA A 47 -1.03 0.68 -7.20
CA ALA A 47 -0.84 -0.61 -7.86
C ALA A 47 -1.55 -1.75 -7.10
N VAL A 48 -1.53 -1.72 -5.76
CA VAL A 48 -2.29 -2.68 -4.95
C VAL A 48 -3.78 -2.50 -5.15
N GLY A 49 -4.28 -1.26 -5.13
CA GLY A 49 -5.70 -0.98 -5.38
C GLY A 49 -6.19 -1.50 -6.72
N GLU A 50 -5.41 -1.32 -7.79
CA GLU A 50 -5.76 -1.80 -9.13
C GLU A 50 -5.80 -3.34 -9.21
N ARG A 51 -4.84 -4.02 -8.58
CA ARG A 51 -4.87 -5.49 -8.50
C ARG A 51 -6.08 -5.98 -7.73
N LEU A 52 -6.43 -5.33 -6.61
CA LEU A 52 -7.60 -5.70 -5.83
C LEU A 52 -8.91 -5.52 -6.58
N LYS A 53 -9.03 -4.53 -7.48
CA LYS A 53 -10.18 -4.42 -8.41
C LYS A 53 -10.30 -5.65 -9.31
N SER A 54 -9.19 -6.11 -9.89
CA SER A 54 -9.19 -7.36 -10.66
C SER A 54 -9.57 -8.56 -9.79
N THR A 55 -9.08 -8.61 -8.55
CA THR A 55 -9.42 -9.66 -7.59
C THR A 55 -10.90 -9.65 -7.21
N GLN A 56 -11.54 -8.47 -7.16
CA GLN A 56 -12.98 -8.35 -6.92
C GLN A 56 -13.80 -9.09 -8.00
N GLU A 57 -13.37 -9.05 -9.26
CA GLU A 57 -14.00 -9.83 -10.33
C GLU A 57 -13.81 -11.34 -10.11
N HIS A 58 -12.64 -11.77 -9.60
CA HIS A 58 -12.43 -13.17 -9.23
C HIS A 58 -13.31 -13.60 -8.04
N ILE A 59 -13.61 -12.71 -7.10
CA ILE A 59 -14.53 -12.98 -5.99
C ILE A 59 -15.98 -13.12 -6.49
N ARG A 60 -16.37 -12.35 -7.50
CA ARG A 60 -17.66 -12.52 -8.18
C ARG A 60 -17.75 -13.82 -8.97
N ASP A 61 -16.62 -14.38 -9.41
CA ASP A 61 -16.57 -15.70 -10.06
C ASP A 61 -16.80 -16.87 -9.10
N VAL A 62 -16.66 -16.67 -7.80
CA VAL A 62 -16.97 -17.68 -6.77
C VAL A 62 -18.29 -17.39 -6.07
N ALA A 63 -19.19 -16.62 -6.67
CA ALA A 63 -20.46 -16.27 -6.05
C ALA A 63 -21.36 -17.50 -5.76
N PRO A 64 -22.23 -17.44 -4.73
CA PRO A 64 -23.09 -18.55 -4.34
C PRO A 64 -23.90 -19.13 -5.50
N GLU A 65 -24.45 -18.27 -6.36
CA GLU A 65 -25.25 -18.62 -7.53
C GLU A 65 -24.44 -19.37 -8.60
N LYS A 66 -23.12 -19.13 -8.67
CA LYS A 66 -22.25 -19.77 -9.65
C LYS A 66 -21.93 -21.21 -9.29
N LYS A 67 -22.13 -21.64 -8.04
CA LYS A 67 -21.88 -23.05 -7.60
C LYS A 67 -22.60 -24.08 -8.46
N LEU A 68 -23.77 -23.74 -9.00
CA LEU A 68 -24.57 -24.65 -9.83
C LEU A 68 -24.00 -24.86 -11.25
N ILE A 69 -23.00 -24.07 -11.65
CA ILE A 69 -22.36 -24.17 -12.96
C ILE A 69 -21.42 -25.39 -12.98
N ARG A 70 -21.83 -26.44 -13.70
CA ARG A 70 -21.02 -27.64 -13.90
C ARG A 70 -19.69 -27.33 -14.60
N GLY A 71 -18.62 -27.99 -14.17
CA GLY A 71 -17.29 -27.92 -14.79
C GLY A 71 -16.44 -26.72 -14.37
N HIS A 72 -16.94 -25.85 -13.49
CA HIS A 72 -16.17 -24.71 -13.02
C HIS A 72 -15.21 -25.10 -11.88
N LYS A 73 -13.93 -24.71 -12.00
CA LYS A 73 -12.87 -25.05 -11.04
C LYS A 73 -12.76 -24.00 -9.93
N PHE A 74 -13.71 -24.01 -8.99
CA PHE A 74 -13.76 -23.04 -7.89
C PHE A 74 -12.51 -23.05 -6.99
N GLY A 75 -11.92 -24.22 -6.72
CA GLY A 75 -10.70 -24.31 -5.90
C GLY A 75 -9.55 -23.47 -6.47
N ALA A 76 -9.31 -23.55 -7.79
CA ALA A 76 -8.29 -22.74 -8.45
C ALA A 76 -8.60 -21.23 -8.40
N ARG A 77 -9.88 -20.84 -8.35
CA ARG A 77 -10.28 -19.44 -8.15
C ARG A 77 -9.99 -18.97 -6.74
N PHE A 78 -10.31 -19.77 -5.71
CA PHE A 78 -9.95 -19.45 -4.33
C PHE A 78 -8.45 -19.29 -4.13
N ASP A 79 -7.64 -20.17 -4.73
CA ASP A 79 -6.18 -20.09 -4.65
C ASP A 79 -5.63 -18.82 -5.34
N LEU A 80 -6.25 -18.43 -6.47
CA LEU A 80 -5.91 -17.18 -7.17
C LEU A 80 -6.22 -15.96 -6.28
N ILE A 81 -7.42 -15.89 -5.70
CA ILE A 81 -7.82 -14.79 -4.82
C ILE A 81 -6.89 -14.70 -3.61
N ARG A 82 -6.59 -15.85 -2.97
CA ARG A 82 -5.68 -15.91 -1.81
C ARG A 82 -4.28 -15.41 -2.17
N ARG A 83 -3.74 -15.81 -3.33
CA ARG A 83 -2.44 -15.34 -3.81
C ARG A 83 -2.43 -13.83 -4.01
N GLU A 84 -3.48 -13.25 -4.59
CA GLU A 84 -3.57 -11.81 -4.77
C GLU A 84 -3.68 -11.07 -3.43
N PHE A 85 -4.41 -11.61 -2.46
CA PHE A 85 -4.46 -11.07 -1.10
C PHE A 85 -3.09 -11.12 -0.42
N ASP A 86 -2.39 -12.25 -0.49
CA ASP A 86 -1.04 -12.39 0.09
C ASP A 86 -0.04 -11.42 -0.55
N ASN A 87 -0.10 -11.28 -1.87
CA ASN A 87 0.71 -10.31 -2.62
C ASN A 87 0.42 -8.88 -2.16
N ALA A 88 -0.86 -8.50 -2.08
CA ALA A 88 -1.27 -7.18 -1.62
C ALA A 88 -0.86 -6.94 -0.16
N LEU A 89 -1.09 -7.89 0.75
CA LEU A 89 -0.64 -7.81 2.14
C LEU A 89 0.88 -7.72 2.25
N SER A 90 1.66 -8.36 1.38
CA SER A 90 3.12 -8.20 1.39
C SER A 90 3.57 -6.78 1.00
N ALA A 91 2.79 -6.11 0.15
CA ALA A 91 3.06 -4.77 -0.33
C ALA A 91 2.51 -3.66 0.58
N LEU A 92 1.48 -3.93 1.36
CA LEU A 92 0.87 -2.92 2.23
C LEU A 92 1.71 -2.67 3.49
N PRO A 93 1.90 -1.41 3.89
CA PRO A 93 2.70 -1.07 5.07
C PRO A 93 2.00 -1.53 6.35
N LYS A 94 2.80 -1.89 7.35
CA LYS A 94 2.30 -2.31 8.68
C LYS A 94 1.85 -1.12 9.55
N ALA A 95 2.29 0.10 9.23
CA ALA A 95 1.98 1.33 9.95
C ALA A 95 2.01 2.52 8.99
N GLY A 96 1.23 3.57 9.29
CA GLY A 96 1.11 4.76 8.45
C GLY A 96 0.07 4.61 7.34
N HIS A 97 0.17 5.43 6.29
CA HIS A 97 -0.77 5.42 5.17
C HIS A 97 -0.91 4.03 4.54
N GLY A 98 -2.12 3.49 4.49
CA GLY A 98 -2.40 2.14 3.99
C GLY A 98 -2.34 1.02 5.02
N SER A 99 -2.07 1.31 6.31
CA SER A 99 -2.16 0.28 7.36
C SER A 99 -3.60 -0.15 7.65
N GLU A 100 -4.57 0.75 7.53
CA GLU A 100 -6.00 0.42 7.65
C GLU A 100 -6.45 -0.50 6.51
N ALA A 101 -6.05 -0.18 5.27
CA ALA A 101 -6.27 -1.07 4.13
C ALA A 101 -5.65 -2.47 4.35
N ARG A 102 -4.49 -2.56 5.01
CA ARG A 102 -3.88 -3.85 5.37
C ARG A 102 -4.75 -4.62 6.36
N GLU A 103 -5.31 -3.94 7.35
CA GLU A 103 -6.20 -4.55 8.35
C GLU A 103 -7.48 -5.06 7.70
N GLN A 104 -8.15 -4.23 6.91
CA GLN A 104 -9.34 -4.60 6.15
C GLN A 104 -9.09 -5.79 5.22
N LEU A 105 -7.95 -5.80 4.52
CA LEU A 105 -7.57 -6.93 3.66
C LEU A 105 -7.28 -8.21 4.44
N THR A 106 -6.73 -8.10 5.65
CA THR A 106 -6.53 -9.25 6.55
C THR A 106 -7.87 -9.83 6.98
N GLN A 107 -8.85 -8.97 7.29
CA GLN A 107 -10.22 -9.40 7.58
C GLN A 107 -10.86 -10.05 6.35
N ALA A 108 -10.66 -9.49 5.16
CA ALA A 108 -11.12 -10.07 3.90
C ALA A 108 -10.54 -11.47 3.67
N GLN A 109 -9.24 -11.67 3.95
CA GLN A 109 -8.62 -12.99 3.84
C GLN A 109 -9.23 -14.01 4.82
N ALA A 110 -9.53 -13.60 6.04
CA ALA A 110 -10.24 -14.46 7.00
C ALA A 110 -11.65 -14.82 6.50
N LYS A 111 -12.39 -13.87 5.93
CA LYS A 111 -13.72 -14.11 5.33
C LYS A 111 -13.64 -15.03 4.12
N LEU A 112 -12.63 -14.88 3.26
CA LEU A 112 -12.37 -15.79 2.14
C LEU A 112 -12.16 -17.23 2.61
N ASN A 113 -11.36 -17.41 3.66
CA ASN A 113 -11.09 -18.75 4.23
C ASN A 113 -12.38 -19.38 4.78
N ASN A 114 -13.18 -18.60 5.52
CA ASN A 114 -14.46 -19.07 6.07
C ASN A 114 -15.45 -19.41 4.95
N TYR A 115 -15.54 -18.56 3.92
CA TYR A 115 -16.41 -18.79 2.77
C TYR A 115 -15.98 -20.02 1.97
N GLN A 116 -14.68 -20.21 1.74
CA GLN A 116 -14.17 -21.39 1.07
C GLN A 116 -14.54 -22.68 1.83
N ALA A 117 -14.47 -22.65 3.17
CA ALA A 117 -14.83 -23.79 4.00
C ALA A 117 -16.33 -24.13 3.94
N SER A 118 -17.21 -23.12 3.84
CA SER A 118 -18.66 -23.33 3.69
C SER A 118 -19.08 -23.65 2.25
N PHE A 119 -18.24 -23.34 1.26
CA PHE A 119 -18.59 -23.40 -0.16
C PHE A 119 -19.12 -24.77 -0.61
N GLU A 120 -18.49 -25.88 -0.18
CA GLU A 120 -18.88 -27.23 -0.59
C GLU A 120 -20.23 -27.67 0.02
N LEU A 121 -20.48 -27.34 1.28
CA LEU A 121 -21.69 -27.72 2.01
C LEU A 121 -22.90 -26.83 1.66
N GLY A 122 -22.64 -25.55 1.40
CA GLY A 122 -23.66 -24.55 1.14
C GLY A 122 -23.02 -23.16 1.21
N PRO A 123 -22.78 -22.48 0.07
CA PRO A 123 -22.06 -21.22 0.06
C PRO A 123 -22.84 -20.18 0.85
N ASP A 124 -22.21 -19.65 1.89
CA ASP A 124 -22.81 -18.60 2.72
C ASP A 124 -22.78 -17.25 1.99
N SER A 125 -23.94 -16.82 1.51
CA SER A 125 -24.12 -15.53 0.84
C SER A 125 -23.75 -14.34 1.74
N GLY A 126 -23.95 -14.45 3.05
CA GLY A 126 -23.59 -13.40 4.01
C GLY A 126 -22.08 -13.20 4.06
N THR A 127 -21.32 -14.28 4.30
CA THR A 127 -19.85 -14.23 4.29
C THR A 127 -19.29 -13.79 2.94
N TRP A 128 -19.89 -14.21 1.81
CA TRP A 128 -19.47 -13.75 0.48
C TRP A 128 -19.71 -12.25 0.27
N GLN A 129 -20.85 -11.72 0.71
CA GLN A 129 -21.15 -10.29 0.59
C GLN A 129 -20.22 -9.45 1.48
N GLU A 130 -19.98 -9.88 2.71
CA GLU A 130 -19.03 -9.23 3.62
C GLU A 130 -17.60 -9.22 3.04
N LEU A 131 -17.17 -10.32 2.41
CA LEU A 131 -15.90 -10.40 1.69
C LEU A 131 -15.82 -9.32 0.60
N GLN A 132 -16.88 -9.13 -0.20
CA GLN A 132 -16.89 -8.10 -1.24
C GLN A 132 -16.83 -6.69 -0.66
N VAL A 133 -17.57 -6.43 0.43
CA VAL A 133 -17.55 -5.13 1.11
C VAL A 133 -16.14 -4.82 1.61
N LEU A 134 -15.51 -5.74 2.33
CA LEU A 134 -14.15 -5.52 2.86
C LEU A 134 -13.12 -5.25 1.76
N VAL A 135 -13.22 -5.95 0.62
CA VAL A 135 -12.33 -5.69 -0.53
C VAL A 135 -12.60 -4.32 -1.15
N GLN A 136 -13.87 -3.93 -1.27
CA GLN A 136 -14.25 -2.61 -1.78
C GLN A 136 -13.81 -1.48 -0.82
N ASP A 137 -13.95 -1.68 0.48
CA ASP A 137 -13.49 -0.74 1.51
C ASP A 137 -11.97 -0.60 1.44
N THR A 138 -11.25 -1.72 1.30
CA THR A 138 -9.80 -1.72 1.09
C THR A 138 -9.40 -0.91 -0.15
N ILE A 139 -10.07 -1.13 -1.29
CA ILE A 139 -9.81 -0.39 -2.53
C ILE A 139 -10.08 1.11 -2.34
N SER A 140 -11.17 1.45 -1.66
CA SER A 140 -11.56 2.83 -1.38
C SER A 140 -10.54 3.54 -0.48
N GLU A 141 -10.08 2.86 0.57
CA GLU A 141 -9.08 3.36 1.51
C GLU A 141 -7.72 3.58 0.82
N LEU A 142 -7.33 2.69 -0.10
CA LEU A 142 -6.12 2.87 -0.91
C LEU A 142 -6.25 4.06 -1.87
N GLY A 143 -7.43 4.26 -2.46
CA GLY A 143 -7.73 5.44 -3.27
C GLY A 143 -7.63 6.73 -2.48
N SER A 144 -8.27 6.79 -1.31
CA SER A 144 -8.24 7.94 -0.40
C SER A 144 -6.82 8.29 0.06
N ASN A 145 -6.04 7.29 0.51
CA ASN A 145 -4.65 7.51 0.90
C ASN A 145 -3.78 8.01 -0.26
N THR A 146 -3.98 7.47 -1.46
CA THR A 146 -3.25 7.91 -2.67
C THR A 146 -3.56 9.38 -2.97
N ALA A 147 -4.82 9.80 -2.89
CA ALA A 147 -5.22 11.19 -3.09
C ALA A 147 -4.60 12.12 -2.02
N ASN A 148 -4.74 11.76 -0.74
CA ASN A 148 -4.23 12.54 0.38
C ASN A 148 -2.70 12.69 0.34
N MET A 149 -1.98 11.66 -0.10
CA MET A 149 -0.52 11.72 -0.25
C MET A 149 -0.08 12.47 -1.53
N GLY A 150 -0.93 12.50 -2.56
CA GLY A 150 -0.70 13.24 -3.81
C GLY A 150 -0.84 14.75 -3.67
N ASP A 151 -1.72 15.20 -2.76
CA ASP A 151 -2.01 16.61 -2.48
C ASP A 151 -1.00 17.30 -1.55
N LEU A 152 -0.01 16.58 -1.00
CA LEU A 152 1.09 17.14 -0.20
C LEU A 152 2.15 17.91 -1.03
N LYS A 153 1.78 18.43 -2.21
CA LYS A 153 2.66 19.17 -3.12
C LYS A 153 2.79 20.65 -2.74
#